data_AF-A0A2G8JQZ1-F1
#
_entry.id   AF-A0A2G8JQZ1-F1
#
_cell.length_a   1.000
_cell.length_b   1.000
_cell.length_c   1.000
_cell.angle_alpha   90.00
_cell.angle_beta   90.00
_cell.angle_gamma   90.00
#
_symmetry.space_group_name_H-M   'P 1'
#
loop_
_entity.id
_entity.type
_entity.pdbx_description
1 polymer ?
#
loop_
_entity_poly.entity_id
_entity_poly.type
_entity_poly.pdbx_seq_one_letter_code
_entity_poly.pdbx_strand_id
1 'polypeptide(L)'
;MDKVQFNNEVVIMRKTVKKVKVQVVKNLTRQIKQLRNKKGKPEELEKNKRRCDRLVEVMQAMKRWVPDDVTYSALMKTGTTNECMQAGEDLLPDPPAYCP
;
A
#
# COMPACT_ATOMS: atom_id res chain seq x y z
N MET A 1 -17.09 12.08 18.23
CA MET A 1 -15.76 11.88 18.85
C MET A 1 -15.16 13.25 19.10
N ASP A 2 -14.56 13.47 20.27
CA ASP A 2 -13.87 14.74 20.57
C ASP A 2 -12.60 14.88 19.72
N LYS A 3 -12.28 16.11 19.28
CA LYS A 3 -11.16 16.42 18.36
C LYS A 3 -9.81 16.02 18.98
N VAL A 4 -9.66 16.19 20.29
CA VAL A 4 -8.44 15.81 21.01
C VAL A 4 -8.27 14.30 21.04
N GLN A 5 -9.36 13.57 21.29
CA GLN A 5 -9.34 12.12 21.33
C GLN A 5 -9.02 11.51 19.96
N PHE A 6 -9.61 12.04 18.89
CA PHE A 6 -9.29 11.64 17.52
C PHE A 6 -7.79 11.83 17.19
N ASN A 7 -7.24 13.00 17.52
CA ASN A 7 -5.83 13.28 17.28
C ASN A 7 -4.90 12.31 18.03
N ASN A 8 -5.25 11.95 19.27
CA ASN A 8 -4.48 10.98 20.04
C ASN A 8 -4.48 9.59 19.38
N GLU A 9 -5.63 9.14 18.90
CA GLU A 9 -5.75 7.87 18.18
C GLU A 9 -4.94 7.86 16.88
N VAL A 10 -4.97 8.95 16.11
CA VAL A 10 -4.14 9.11 14.90
C VAL A 10 -2.66 8.98 15.23
N VAL A 11 -2.20 9.64 16.29
CA VAL A 11 -0.79 9.61 16.73
C VAL A 11 -0.37 8.19 17.16
N ILE A 12 -1.24 7.46 17.85
CA ILE A 12 -0.99 6.08 18.27
C ILE A 12 -0.88 5.16 17.05
N MET A 13 -1.85 5.23 16.13
CA MET A 13 -1.92 4.36 14.96
C MET A 13 -0.78 4.59 13.97
N ARG A 14 -0.27 5.82 13.83
CA ARG A 14 0.84 6.17 12.92
C ARG A 14 2.05 5.25 13.07
N LYS A 15 2.44 4.92 14.31
CA LYS A 15 3.59 4.01 14.58
C LYS A 15 3.32 2.61 14.06
N THR A 16 2.11 2.10 14.27
CA THR A 16 1.69 0.77 13.83
C THR A 16 1.58 0.70 12.31
N VAL A 17 0.96 1.70 11.67
CA VAL A 17 0.83 1.77 10.20
C VAL A 17 2.20 1.82 9.53
N LYS A 18 3.16 2.59 10.06
CA LYS A 18 4.54 2.61 9.55
C LYS A 18 5.20 1.23 9.62
N LYS A 19 5.05 0.50 10.75
CA LYS A 19 5.59 -0.86 10.91
C LYS A 19 4.96 -1.84 9.92
N VAL A 20 3.63 -1.83 9.79
CA VAL A 20 2.90 -2.70 8.87
C VAL A 20 3.30 -2.41 7.42
N LYS A 21 3.40 -1.14 7.01
CA LYS A 21 3.88 -0.75 5.68
C LYS A 21 5.25 -1.36 5.37
N VAL A 22 6.20 -1.24 6.29
CA VAL A 22 7.54 -1.85 6.13
C VAL A 22 7.45 -3.37 6.00
N GLN A 23 6.64 -4.02 6.84
CA GLN A 23 6.47 -5.47 6.82
C GLN A 23 5.84 -5.98 5.52
N VAL A 24 4.82 -5.31 5.00
CA VAL A 24 4.18 -5.63 3.72
C VAL A 24 5.18 -5.47 2.58
N VAL A 25 5.92 -4.36 2.53
CA VAL A 25 6.96 -4.15 1.48
C VAL A 25 8.04 -5.24 1.52
N LYS A 26 8.49 -5.63 2.73
CA LYS A 26 9.46 -6.74 2.88
C LYS A 26 8.89 -8.07 2.39
N ASN A 27 7.63 -8.38 2.72
CA ASN A 27 6.95 -9.59 2.27
C ASN A 27 6.81 -9.64 0.75
N LEU A 28 6.37 -8.55 0.12
CA LEU A 28 6.27 -8.44 -1.34
C LEU A 28 7.64 -8.60 -2.00
N THR A 29 8.67 -7.95 -1.45
CA THR A 29 10.06 -8.08 -1.95
C THR A 29 10.55 -9.53 -1.89
N ARG A 30 10.25 -10.25 -0.80
CA ARG A 30 10.59 -11.68 -0.67
C ARG A 30 9.86 -12.53 -1.70
N GLN A 31 8.56 -12.29 -1.92
CA GLN A 31 7.78 -13.01 -2.94
C GLN A 31 8.34 -12.79 -4.35
N ILE A 32 8.71 -11.55 -4.70
CA ILE A 32 9.34 -11.22 -5.98
C ILE A 32 10.66 -11.99 -6.15
N LYS A 33 11.53 -11.98 -5.13
CA LYS A 33 12.80 -12.73 -5.18
C LYS A 33 12.57 -14.24 -5.37
N GLN A 34 11.58 -14.80 -4.66
CA GLN A 34 11.23 -16.21 -4.81
C GLN A 34 10.73 -16.54 -6.22
N LEU A 35 9.84 -15.71 -6.78
CA LEU A 35 9.33 -15.91 -8.13
C LEU A 35 10.41 -15.75 -9.21
N ARG A 36 11.35 -14.81 -9.03
CA ARG A 36 12.50 -14.64 -9.94
C ARG A 36 13.48 -15.82 -9.89
N ASN A 37 13.61 -16.48 -8.74
CA ASN A 37 14.52 -17.61 -8.57
C ASN A 37 13.90 -18.97 -8.95
N LYS A 38 12.60 -19.02 -9.29
CA LYS A 38 11.96 -20.25 -9.76
C LYS A 38 12.53 -20.65 -11.12
N LYS A 39 12.94 -21.92 -11.22
CA LYS A 39 13.31 -22.58 -12.47
C LYS A 39 12.14 -23.47 -12.90
N GLY A 40 11.85 -23.55 -14.20
CA GLY A 40 10.69 -24.30 -14.70
C GLY A 40 10.58 -24.23 -16.22
N LYS A 41 9.46 -24.71 -16.76
CA LYS A 41 9.19 -24.65 -18.21
C LYS A 41 9.11 -23.20 -18.69
N PRO A 42 9.45 -22.89 -19.95
CA PRO A 42 9.45 -21.52 -20.47
C PRO A 42 8.09 -20.82 -20.30
N GLU A 43 6.99 -21.56 -20.42
CA GLU A 43 5.63 -21.03 -20.23
C GLU A 43 5.33 -20.63 -18.76
N GLU A 44 5.85 -21.39 -17.79
CA GLU A 44 5.71 -21.10 -16.36
C GLU A 44 6.57 -19.92 -15.94
N LEU A 45 7.77 -19.79 -16.53
CA LEU A 45 8.65 -18.65 -16.32
C LEU A 45 7.99 -17.35 -16.80
N GLU A 46 7.33 -17.37 -17.95
CA GLU A 46 6.61 -16.21 -18.48
C GLU A 46 5.42 -15.80 -17.59
N LYS A 47 4.63 -16.77 -17.10
CA LYS A 47 3.55 -16.53 -16.12
C LYS A 47 4.11 -15.94 -14.81
N ASN A 48 5.26 -16.42 -14.35
CA ASN A 48 5.92 -15.92 -13.14
C ASN A 48 6.50 -14.51 -13.32
N LYS A 49 7.05 -14.18 -14.49
CA LYS A 49 7.52 -12.82 -14.82
C LYS A 49 6.38 -11.82 -14.73
N ARG A 50 5.26 -12.08 -15.41
CA ARG A 50 4.06 -11.23 -15.35
C ARG A 50 3.54 -11.05 -13.92
N ARG A 51 3.63 -12.10 -13.10
CA ARG A 51 3.27 -12.01 -11.67
C ARG A 51 4.27 -11.17 -10.87
N CYS A 52 5.57 -11.24 -11.19
CA CYS A 52 6.57 -10.36 -10.57
C CYS A 52 6.30 -8.90 -10.90
N ASP A 53 5.99 -8.59 -12.16
CA ASP A 53 5.77 -7.21 -12.61
C ASP A 53 4.57 -6.59 -11.86
N ARG A 54 3.45 -7.33 -11.77
CA ARG A 54 2.30 -6.92 -10.94
C ARG A 54 2.66 -6.71 -9.47
N LEU A 55 3.47 -7.60 -8.87
CA LEU A 55 3.90 -7.44 -7.48
C LEU A 55 4.83 -6.24 -7.28
N VAL A 56 5.61 -5.87 -8.30
CA VAL A 56 6.46 -4.67 -8.28
C VAL A 56 5.59 -3.41 -8.31
N GLU A 57 4.56 -3.38 -9.15
CA GLU A 57 3.59 -2.27 -9.20
C GLU A 57 2.90 -2.09 -7.84
N VAL A 58 2.38 -3.17 -7.25
CA VAL A 58 1.76 -3.13 -5.91
C VAL A 58 2.76 -2.64 -4.86
N MET A 59 4.01 -3.12 -4.89
CA MET A 59 5.05 -2.65 -3.98
C MET A 59 5.33 -1.15 -4.14
N GLN A 60 5.35 -0.64 -5.37
CA GLN A 60 5.56 0.79 -5.63
C GLN A 60 4.38 1.63 -5.12
N ALA A 61 3.14 1.19 -5.36
CA ALA A 61 1.94 1.83 -4.82
C ALA A 61 1.98 1.91 -3.28
N MET A 62 2.25 0.78 -2.61
CA MET A 62 2.36 0.72 -1.15
C MET A 62 3.43 1.67 -0.58
N LYS A 63 4.53 1.88 -1.30
CA LYS A 63 5.60 2.81 -0.88
C LYS A 63 5.16 4.27 -0.89
N ARG A 64 4.22 4.65 -1.77
CA ARG A 64 3.73 6.04 -1.90
C ARG A 64 2.76 6.45 -0.80
N TRP A 65 2.17 5.51 -0.07
CA TRP A 65 1.13 5.81 0.92
C TRP A 65 1.62 6.65 2.11
N VAL A 66 0.87 7.69 2.44
CA VAL A 66 1.09 8.51 3.63
C VAL A 66 0.42 7.80 4.83
N PRO A 67 1.15 7.54 5.94
CA PRO A 67 0.61 6.81 7.09
C PRO A 67 -0.60 7.47 7.74
N ASP A 68 -0.69 8.79 7.66
CA ASP A 68 -1.73 9.58 8.30
C ASP A 68 -3.03 9.49 7.49
N ASP A 69 -2.97 9.48 6.16
CA ASP A 69 -4.13 9.29 5.28
C ASP A 69 -4.74 7.89 5.46
N VAL A 70 -3.89 6.88 5.64
CA VAL A 70 -4.32 5.50 5.95
C VAL A 70 -5.00 5.44 7.31
N THR A 71 -4.45 6.16 8.29
CA THR A 71 -4.98 6.19 9.66
C THR A 71 -6.30 6.96 9.71
N TYR A 72 -6.38 8.10 9.03
CA TYR A 72 -7.59 8.91 8.88
C TYR A 72 -8.68 8.09 8.19
N SER A 73 -8.35 7.42 7.07
CA SER A 73 -9.29 6.56 6.34
C SER A 73 -9.77 5.39 7.20
N ALA A 74 -8.88 4.76 7.96
CA ALA A 74 -9.21 3.64 8.84
C ALA A 74 -10.08 4.05 10.05
N LEU A 75 -9.91 5.26 10.57
CA LEU A 75 -10.69 5.78 11.70
C LEU A 75 -12.02 6.42 11.26
N MET A 76 -12.07 6.99 10.05
CA MET A 76 -13.26 7.64 9.49
C MET A 76 -14.24 6.66 8.85
N LYS A 77 -13.76 5.51 8.35
CA LYS A 77 -14.62 4.45 7.80
C LYS A 77 -14.82 3.33 8.83
N THR A 78 -16.06 3.10 9.24
CA THR A 78 -16.50 1.88 9.95
C THR A 78 -16.60 0.68 9.00
N GLY A 79 -15.61 0.48 8.13
CA GLY A 79 -15.64 -0.50 7.02
C GLY A 79 -14.31 -1.23 6.88
N THR A 80 -14.39 -2.53 6.58
CA THR A 80 -13.29 -3.50 6.55
C THR A 80 -12.05 -3.05 5.79
N THR A 81 -10.89 -3.56 6.21
CA THR A 81 -9.52 -3.23 5.79
C THR A 81 -9.26 -3.12 4.28
N ASN A 82 -10.10 -3.76 3.45
CA ASN A 82 -9.96 -3.75 2.00
C ASN A 82 -10.44 -2.44 1.35
N GLU A 83 -11.44 -1.75 1.91
CA GLU A 83 -11.98 -0.51 1.35
C GLU A 83 -11.06 0.70 1.58
N CYS A 84 -10.20 0.63 2.60
CA CYS A 84 -9.17 1.63 2.87
C CYS A 84 -8.08 1.66 1.78
N MET A 85 -7.83 0.53 1.12
CA MET A 85 -6.83 0.44 0.04
C MET A 85 -7.33 1.09 -1.25
N GLN A 86 -8.64 1.00 -1.53
CA GLN A 86 -9.29 1.55 -2.72
C GLN A 86 -9.39 3.08 -2.68
N ALA A 87 -9.68 3.65 -1.50
CA ALA A 87 -9.81 5.10 -1.34
C ALA A 87 -8.51 5.90 -1.56
N GLY A 88 -7.35 5.25 -1.51
CA GLY A 88 -6.07 5.87 -1.83
C GLY A 88 -5.88 6.20 -3.32
N GLU A 89 -6.64 5.53 -4.20
CA GLU A 89 -6.69 5.87 -5.64
C GLU A 89 -7.64 7.06 -5.90
N ASP A 90 -8.72 7.20 -5.14
CA ASP A 90 -9.73 8.25 -5.35
C ASP A 90 -9.39 9.61 -4.70
N LEU A 91 -8.39 9.65 -3.81
CA LEU A 91 -7.95 10.84 -3.06
C LEU A 91 -6.68 11.51 -3.64
N LEU A 92 -6.22 11.09 -4.82
CA LEU A 92 -5.25 11.86 -5.59
C LEU A 92 -6.04 12.92 -6.38
N PRO A 93 -6.16 14.18 -5.91
CA PRO A 93 -6.52 15.25 -6.82
C PRO A 93 -5.48 15.26 -7.94
N ASP A 94 -5.96 15.41 -9.17
CA ASP A 94 -5.08 15.67 -10.31
C ASP A 94 -4.05 16.74 -9.90
N PRO A 95 -2.76 16.54 -10.20
CA PRO A 95 -1.76 17.56 -9.91
C PRO A 95 -2.24 18.87 -10.53
N PRO A 96 -2.29 19.99 -9.77
CA PRO A 96 -2.76 21.25 -10.32
C PRO A 96 -1.94 21.51 -11.58
N ALA A 97 -2.65 21.73 -12.69
CA ALA A 97 -2.05 22.04 -13.97
C ALA A 97 -1.04 23.16 -13.74
N TYR A 98 0.25 22.84 -13.78
CA TYR A 98 1.27 23.85 -13.96
C TYR A 98 1.02 24.38 -15.37
N CYS A 99 0.31 25.50 -15.43
CA CYS A 99 0.19 26.31 -16.64
C CYS A 99 1.60 26.82 -17.00
N PRO A 100 1.89 27.01 -18.30
CA PRO A 100 3.21 26.89 -18.91
C PRO A 100 4.25 27.91 -18.42
#